data_AF-A0A956TI85-F1
#
_entry.id   AF-A0A956TI85-F1
#
_cell.length_a   1.000
_cell.length_b   1.000
_cell.length_c   1.000
_cell.angle_alpha   90.00
_cell.angle_beta   90.00
_cell.angle_gamma   90.00
#
_symmetry.space_group_name_H-M   'P 1'
#
loop_
_entity.id
_entity.type
_entity.pdbx_description
1 polymer ?
#
loop_
_entity_poly.entity_id
_entity_poly.type
_entity_poly.pdbx_seq_one_letter_code
_entity_poly.pdbx_strand_id
1 'polypeptide(L)'
;ALSDATVAALAGRSACLMANHGMLVVAPSADTLMAHAIEFEMLCEHYWRARALGEPACLDAAEMADALARFSGYGQRQPPTDTAHD
;
A
#
# COMPACT_ATOMS: atom_id res chain seq x y z
N ALA A 1 -21.00 -7.57 -12.13
CA ALA A 1 -20.15 -6.81 -13.07
C ALA A 1 -19.10 -5.97 -12.33
N LEU A 2 -19.47 -4.87 -11.66
CA LEU A 2 -18.50 -4.03 -10.92
C LEU A 2 -17.83 -4.79 -9.77
N SER A 3 -18.62 -5.49 -8.94
CA SER A 3 -18.13 -6.36 -7.87
C SER A 3 -17.11 -7.39 -8.36
N ASP A 4 -17.41 -8.06 -9.46
CA ASP A 4 -16.59 -9.16 -9.97
C ASP A 4 -15.24 -8.64 -10.46
N ALA A 5 -15.22 -7.48 -11.14
CA ALA A 5 -13.99 -6.81 -11.54
C ALA A 5 -13.16 -6.33 -10.35
N THR A 6 -13.80 -5.77 -9.32
CA THR A 6 -13.13 -5.34 -8.09
C THR A 6 -12.52 -6.52 -7.34
N VAL A 7 -13.25 -7.64 -7.19
CA VAL A 7 -12.75 -8.86 -6.54
C VAL A 7 -11.55 -9.43 -7.31
N ALA A 8 -11.62 -9.45 -8.65
CA ALA A 8 -10.50 -9.91 -9.48
C ALA A 8 -9.26 -9.01 -9.33
N ALA A 9 -9.43 -7.69 -9.31
CA ALA A 9 -8.33 -6.73 -9.16
C ALA A 9 -7.64 -6.79 -7.78
N LEU A 10 -8.36 -7.23 -6.74
CA LEU A 10 -7.83 -7.39 -5.38
C LEU A 10 -7.06 -8.70 -5.16
N ALA A 11 -7.00 -9.61 -6.14
CA ALA A 11 -6.30 -10.88 -5.98
C ALA A 11 -4.82 -10.66 -5.62
N GLY A 12 -4.45 -10.99 -4.37
CA GLY A 12 -3.09 -10.79 -3.85
C GLY A 12 -2.70 -9.33 -3.63
N ARG A 13 -3.67 -8.43 -3.44
CA ARG A 13 -3.47 -6.99 -3.19
C ARG A 13 -4.41 -6.51 -2.08
N SER A 14 -4.03 -5.43 -1.39
CA SER A 14 -4.85 -4.79 -0.35
C SER A 14 -5.69 -3.63 -0.87
N ALA A 15 -5.47 -3.18 -2.10
CA ALA A 15 -6.23 -2.08 -2.70
C ALA A 15 -6.31 -2.21 -4.23
N CYS A 16 -7.33 -1.62 -4.84
CA CYS A 16 -7.46 -1.49 -6.29
C CYS A 16 -8.16 -0.20 -6.71
N LEU A 17 -7.89 0.27 -7.93
CA LEU A 17 -8.66 1.34 -8.57
C LEU A 17 -9.86 0.76 -9.34
N MET A 18 -10.97 1.47 -9.28
CA MET A 18 -12.21 1.18 -9.99
C MET A 18 -12.42 2.24 -11.05
N ALA A 19 -12.45 1.83 -12.32
CA ALA A 19 -12.53 2.74 -13.46
C ALA A 19 -13.70 3.72 -13.33
N ASN A 20 -13.39 5.03 -13.38
CA ASN A 20 -14.35 6.13 -13.22
C ASN A 20 -15.11 6.17 -11.89
N HIS A 21 -14.61 5.53 -10.82
CA HIS A 21 -15.29 5.50 -9.53
C HIS A 21 -14.40 5.95 -8.36
N GLY A 22 -13.21 5.38 -8.23
CA GLY A 22 -12.32 5.66 -7.10
C GLY A 22 -11.47 4.45 -6.75
N MET A 23 -11.24 4.23 -5.46
CA MET A 23 -10.48 3.09 -4.95
C MET A 23 -11.31 2.22 -3.99
N LEU A 24 -10.92 0.96 -3.86
CA LEU A 24 -11.32 0.08 -2.76
C LEU A 24 -10.08 -0.39 -2.02
N VAL A 25 -10.13 -0.37 -0.68
CA VAL A 25 -9.04 -0.77 0.22
C VAL A 25 -9.56 -1.77 1.23
N VAL A 26 -8.80 -2.83 1.48
CA VAL A 26 -9.10 -3.90 2.43
C VAL A 26 -7.95 -4.00 3.45
N ALA A 27 -8.29 -3.96 4.72
CA ALA A 27 -7.35 -4.02 5.82
C ALA A 27 -8.00 -4.66 7.07
N PRO A 28 -7.22 -5.19 8.02
CA PRO A 28 -7.75 -5.90 9.20
C PRO A 28 -8.38 -4.98 10.27
N SER A 29 -8.18 -3.67 10.20
CA SER A 29 -8.75 -2.69 11.13
C SER A 29 -9.06 -1.38 10.42
N ALA A 30 -9.92 -0.55 11.02
CA ALA A 30 -10.27 0.77 10.49
C ALA A 30 -9.04 1.71 10.42
N ASP A 31 -8.16 1.65 11.42
CA ASP A 31 -6.95 2.47 11.46
C ASP A 31 -6.00 2.11 10.32
N THR A 32 -5.75 0.80 10.11
CA THR A 32 -4.92 0.33 9.00
C THR A 32 -5.58 0.61 7.64
N LEU A 33 -6.91 0.49 7.55
CA LEU A 33 -7.66 0.83 6.33
C LEU A 33 -7.46 2.29 5.96
N MET A 34 -7.60 3.20 6.92
CA MET A 34 -7.43 4.64 6.69
C MET A 34 -6.00 4.96 6.29
N ALA A 35 -5.01 4.40 6.99
CA ALA A 35 -3.60 4.60 6.66
C ALA A 35 -3.29 4.15 5.22
N HIS A 36 -3.72 2.94 4.83
CA HIS A 36 -3.51 2.43 3.48
C HIS A 36 -4.26 3.23 2.42
N ALA A 37 -5.48 3.69 2.70
CA ALA A 37 -6.24 4.52 1.76
C ALA A 37 -5.52 5.86 1.50
N ILE A 38 -5.03 6.50 2.55
CA ILE A 38 -4.28 7.75 2.46
C ILE A 38 -2.96 7.53 1.68
N GLU A 39 -2.21 6.48 1.98
CA GLU A 39 -0.98 6.14 1.26
C GLU A 39 -1.25 5.83 -0.22
N PHE A 40 -2.31 5.08 -0.51
CA PHE A 40 -2.64 4.70 -1.89
C PHE A 40 -3.06 5.91 -2.73
N GLU A 41 -3.82 6.84 -2.16
CA GLU A 41 -4.16 8.12 -2.81
C GLU A 41 -2.91 8.97 -3.04
N MET A 42 -2.01 9.07 -2.05
CA MET A 42 -0.74 9.78 -2.22
C MET A 42 0.12 9.20 -3.36
N LEU A 43 0.16 7.87 -3.49
CA LEU A 43 0.86 7.21 -4.60
C LEU A 43 0.21 7.56 -5.95
N CYS A 44 -1.13 7.58 -6.02
CA CYS A 44 -1.86 7.97 -7.22
C CYS A 44 -1.56 9.43 -7.60
N GLU A 45 -1.58 10.34 -6.63
CA GLU A 45 -1.24 11.75 -6.84
C GLU A 45 0.20 11.94 -7.33
N HIS A 46 1.17 11.28 -6.67
CA HIS A 46 2.57 11.33 -7.09
C HIS A 46 2.76 10.81 -8.51
N TYR A 47 2.16 9.65 -8.83
CA TYR A 47 2.24 9.09 -10.17
C TYR A 47 1.62 10.03 -11.20
N TRP A 48 0.42 10.54 -10.95
CA TRP A 48 -0.25 11.49 -11.84
C TRP A 48 0.58 12.75 -12.09
N ARG A 49 1.11 13.38 -11.04
CA ARG A 49 1.95 14.57 -11.15
C ARG A 49 3.24 14.30 -11.91
N ALA A 50 3.91 13.17 -11.66
CA ALA A 50 5.10 12.79 -12.40
C ALA A 50 4.78 12.53 -13.88
N ARG A 51 3.67 11.85 -14.16
CA ARG A 51 3.17 11.59 -15.52
C ARG A 51 2.86 12.85 -16.31
N ALA A 52 2.38 13.90 -15.64
CA ALA A 52 2.18 15.20 -16.27
C ALA A 52 3.48 15.85 -16.76
N LEU A 53 4.63 15.45 -16.22
CA LEU A 53 5.96 15.98 -16.57
C LEU A 53 6.76 15.06 -17.51
N GLY A 54 6.39 13.79 -17.64
CA GLY A 54 7.09 12.79 -18.45
C GLY A 54 6.85 11.37 -17.95
N GLU A 55 7.66 10.40 -18.37
CA GLU A 55 7.57 9.04 -17.85
C GLU A 55 8.37 8.92 -16.54
N PRO A 56 7.74 8.60 -15.39
CA PRO A 56 8.45 8.36 -14.15
C PRO A 56 9.26 7.06 -14.24
N ALA A 57 10.42 7.04 -13.58
CA ALA A 57 11.17 5.81 -13.39
C ALA A 57 10.40 4.91 -12.39
N CYS A 58 9.84 3.81 -12.89
CA CYS A 58 9.20 2.79 -12.06
C CYS A 58 10.20 1.70 -11.69
N LEU A 59 10.12 1.22 -10.44
CA LEU A 59 10.87 0.05 -10.00
C LEU A 59 10.41 -1.19 -10.77
N ASP A 60 11.37 -2.01 -11.18
CA ASP A 60 11.04 -3.32 -11.74
C ASP A 60 10.62 -4.32 -10.65
N ALA A 61 10.25 -5.54 -11.07
CA ALA A 61 9.78 -6.56 -10.14
C ALA A 61 10.85 -7.01 -9.13
N ALA A 62 12.12 -7.02 -9.51
CA ALA A 62 13.23 -7.41 -8.65
C ALA A 62 13.54 -6.32 -7.63
N GLU A 63 13.56 -5.06 -8.07
CA GLU A 63 13.72 -3.88 -7.21
C GLU A 63 12.57 -3.76 -6.21
N MET A 64 11.33 -4.00 -6.65
CA MET A 64 10.17 -4.03 -5.75
C MET A 64 10.29 -5.15 -4.70
N ALA A 65 10.76 -6.34 -5.11
CA ALA A 65 10.98 -7.44 -4.18
C ALA A 65 12.07 -7.11 -3.14
N ASP A 66 13.18 -6.49 -3.56
CA ASP A 66 14.23 -6.02 -2.64
C ASP A 66 13.69 -4.95 -1.68
N ALA A 67 12.94 -3.97 -2.18
CA ALA A 67 12.32 -2.95 -1.36
C ALA A 67 11.41 -3.55 -0.28
N LEU A 68 10.55 -4.50 -0.65
CA LEU A 68 9.66 -5.20 0.30
C LEU A 68 10.45 -6.00 1.34
N ALA A 69 11.52 -6.69 0.94
CA ALA A 69 12.39 -7.42 1.86
C ALA A 69 13.05 -6.48 2.88
N ARG A 70 13.46 -5.28 2.45
CA ARG A 70 14.08 -4.27 3.31
C ARG A 70 13.07 -3.56 4.23
N PHE A 71 11.81 -3.45 3.81
CA PHE A 71 10.73 -2.96 4.66
C PHE A 71 10.34 -3.94 5.77
N SER A 72 10.67 -5.22 5.64
CA SER A 72 10.41 -6.22 6.67
C SER A 72 11.07 -5.83 8.00
N GLY A 73 10.27 -5.52 9.02
CA GLY A 73 10.73 -5.12 10.35
C GLY A 73 11.00 -3.62 10.53
N TYR A 74 10.91 -2.81 9.48
CA TYR A 74 11.03 -1.35 9.58
C TYR A 74 9.79 -0.76 10.30
N GLY A 75 10.01 0.16 11.26
CA GLY A 75 8.93 0.81 12.02
C GLY A 75 8.31 -0.03 13.15
N GLN A 76 8.71 -1.29 13.33
CA GLN A 76 8.30 -2.12 14.47
C GLN A 76 8.99 -1.61 15.75
N ARG A 77 8.22 -0.96 16.62
CA ARG A 77 8.71 -0.55 17.96
C ARG A 77 8.72 -1.81 18.82
N GLN A 78 9.91 -2.30 19.17
CA GLN A 78 10.06 -3.42 20.09
C GLN A 78 9.37 -3.00 21.41
N PRO A 79 8.39 -3.76 21.92
CA PRO A 79 7.79 -3.44 23.20
C PRO A 79 8.92 -3.44 24.25
N PRO A 80 8.91 -2.53 25.23
CA PRO A 80 9.93 -2.51 26.26
C PRO A 80 10.00 -3.90 26.88
N THR A 81 11.18 -4.52 26.84
CA THR A 81 11.45 -5.73 27.61
C THR A 81 11.33 -5.33 29.07
N ASP A 82 10.22 -5.73 29.69
CA ASP A 82 10.04 -5.66 31.13
C ASP A 82 11.09 -6.59 31.76
N THR A 83 12.26 -6.04 32.08
CA THR A 83 13.14 -6.66 33.07
C THR A 83 12.43 -6.49 34.40
N ALA A 84 11.62 -7.49 34.72
CA ALA A 84 10.89 -7.59 35.97
C ALA A 84 11.79 -7.16 37.13
N HIS A 85 11.26 -6.23 37.92
CA HIS A 85 11.72 -5.90 39.25
C HIS A 85 11.90 -7.18 40.10
N ASP A 86 13.11 -7.37 40.63
CA ASP A 86 13.33 -7.99 41.94
C ASP A 86 12.99 -6.97 43.04
#